data_AF-A0A0C9TGQ3-F1
#
_entry.id   AF-A0A0C9TGQ3-F1
#
_cell.length_a   1.000
_cell.length_b   1.000
_cell.length_c   1.000
_cell.angle_alpha   90.00
_cell.angle_beta   90.00
_cell.angle_gamma   90.00
#
_symmetry.space_group_name_H-M   'P 1'
#
loop_
_entity.id
_entity.type
_entity.pdbx_description
1 polymer ?
#
loop_
_entity_poly.entity_id
_entity_poly.type
_entity_poly.pdbx_seq_one_letter_code
_entity_poly.pdbx_strand_id
1 'polypeptide(L)'
;MERATPCIQDSGQFIGLFRLYNAETLPHHEPVLNEPTHNPPQPIGLQAKLTDQSSPADCPFRPYLNESSMLLGDWYWNQSSHSKSSFKSSFKKLLSIIGDATFRPEDIRNTNWLAVDRELGNLGTMDVEEWLNEDTGWEHTTISISVPFSQCSLHPGLMHYSLSHFYHRSLMSIIREKVLDPTHHRVYGELFTSLAFLEVHRKLQESPAEPECDLPRRITALMFWSDATQLTSFGNAKLWPVYMYLGNISKHERCQPSSHLCAHAAYLQTLPDDFKDFALEHSGSKLPGDTFFMHCHRELFHAQWQELLDNDFVQAYEHGMLLTCHDRI
;
A
#
# COMPACT_ATOMS: atom_id res chain seq x y z
N MET A 1 -30.92 56.65 13.12
CA MET A 1 -30.07 56.07 14.17
C MET A 1 -30.55 54.65 14.39
N GLU A 2 -29.97 53.69 13.69
CA GLU A 2 -30.01 52.26 14.03
C GLU A 2 -28.95 51.54 13.19
N ARG A 3 -28.21 50.65 13.86
CA ARG A 3 -26.98 50.01 13.37
C ARG A 3 -27.32 48.91 12.35
N ALA A 4 -26.63 48.91 11.21
CA ALA A 4 -26.58 47.76 10.32
C ALA A 4 -25.45 46.82 10.80
N THR A 5 -25.82 45.62 11.23
CA THR A 5 -24.92 44.49 11.46
C THR A 5 -24.88 43.67 10.16
N PRO A 6 -23.73 43.47 9.49
CA PRO A 6 -23.67 42.54 8.37
C PRO A 6 -23.66 41.10 8.91
N CYS A 7 -24.71 40.35 8.56
CA CYS A 7 -24.79 38.91 8.76
C CYS A 7 -23.87 38.25 7.72
N ILE A 8 -22.89 37.46 8.18
CA ILE A 8 -22.03 36.65 7.32
C ILE A 8 -22.90 35.49 6.80
N GLN A 9 -23.33 35.56 5.55
CA GLN A 9 -23.84 34.40 4.83
C GLN A 9 -22.63 33.57 4.38
N ASP A 10 -22.41 32.46 5.08
CA ASP A 10 -21.47 31.44 4.67
C ASP A 10 -21.98 30.80 3.38
N SER A 11 -21.37 31.17 2.25
CA SER A 11 -21.63 30.53 0.96
C SER A 11 -21.00 29.14 1.02
N GLY A 12 -21.82 28.14 1.32
CA GLY A 12 -21.42 26.73 1.33
C GLY A 12 -20.63 26.38 0.06
N GLN A 13 -19.40 25.92 0.26
CA GLN A 13 -18.57 25.35 -0.79
C GLN A 13 -19.20 24.03 -1.26
N PHE A 14 -20.03 24.11 -2.29
CA PHE A 14 -20.42 22.96 -3.09
C PHE A 14 -19.23 22.53 -3.96
N ILE A 15 -18.50 21.49 -3.54
CA ILE A 15 -17.59 20.75 -4.43
C ILE A 15 -18.30 19.44 -4.79
N GLY A 16 -19.22 19.53 -5.75
CA GLY A 16 -19.82 18.39 -6.44
C GLY A 16 -19.25 18.32 -7.85
N LEU A 17 -18.34 17.37 -8.11
CA LEU A 17 -17.90 17.04 -9.46
C LEU A 17 -18.99 16.18 -10.14
N PHE A 18 -19.93 16.82 -10.84
CA PHE A 18 -20.80 16.12 -11.79
C PHE A 18 -20.18 16.21 -13.18
N ARG A 19 -19.92 15.07 -13.83
CA ARG A 19 -19.67 15.02 -15.27
C ARG A 19 -20.95 14.62 -15.99
N LEU A 20 -21.54 15.57 -16.70
CA LEU A 20 -22.56 15.30 -17.71
C LEU A 20 -21.82 14.97 -19.02
N TYR A 21 -21.93 13.74 -19.50
CA TYR A 21 -21.46 13.40 -20.85
C TYR A 21 -22.65 13.54 -21.81
N ASN A 22 -22.57 14.55 -22.67
CA ASN A 22 -23.47 14.71 -23.80
C ASN A 22 -22.64 14.48 -25.07
N ALA A 23 -22.77 13.31 -25.70
CA ALA A 23 -22.37 13.09 -27.10
C ALA A 23 -22.79 11.71 -27.58
N GLU A 24 -23.47 11.68 -28.73
CA GLU A 24 -24.08 10.54 -29.42
C GLU A 24 -23.09 9.53 -30.05
N THR A 25 -21.81 9.53 -29.67
CA THR A 25 -20.83 8.55 -30.19
C THR A 25 -19.77 8.16 -29.15
N LEU A 26 -19.67 6.86 -28.88
CA LEU A 26 -18.66 6.25 -28.00
C LEU A 26 -17.28 6.16 -28.70
N PRO A 27 -16.16 6.41 -27.98
CA PRO A 27 -14.83 6.24 -28.55
C PRO A 27 -14.46 4.76 -28.70
N HIS A 28 -14.03 4.40 -29.92
CA HIS A 28 -13.52 3.08 -30.30
C HIS A 28 -12.06 2.93 -29.82
N HIS A 29 -11.72 1.82 -29.18
CA HIS A 29 -10.34 1.51 -28.77
C HIS A 29 -9.99 0.09 -29.18
N GLU A 30 -8.97 -0.08 -30.03
CA GLU A 30 -8.33 -1.37 -30.30
C GLU A 30 -7.19 -1.61 -29.30
N PRO A 31 -7.06 -2.82 -28.72
CA PRO A 31 -5.99 -3.12 -27.77
C PRO A 31 -4.71 -3.58 -28.48
N VAL A 32 -3.60 -2.87 -28.25
CA VAL A 32 -2.26 -3.36 -28.60
C VAL A 32 -1.71 -4.13 -27.40
N LEU A 33 -1.40 -5.41 -27.62
CA LEU A 33 -0.74 -6.30 -26.66
C LEU A 33 0.79 -6.11 -26.78
N ASN A 34 1.47 -5.72 -25.71
CA ASN A 34 2.92 -5.82 -25.61
C ASN A 34 3.27 -6.52 -24.29
N GLU A 35 3.99 -7.64 -24.38
CA GLU A 35 4.53 -8.39 -23.24
C GLU A 35 5.83 -7.73 -22.71
N PRO A 36 6.09 -7.74 -21.39
CA PRO A 36 7.27 -7.11 -20.81
C PRO A 36 8.53 -7.99 -20.90
N THR A 37 9.60 -7.45 -21.48
CA THR A 37 10.96 -8.01 -21.43
C THR A 37 11.67 -7.58 -20.14
N HIS A 38 11.94 -8.55 -19.26
CA HIS A 38 12.79 -8.39 -18.08
C HIS A 38 14.27 -8.30 -18.49
N ASN A 39 14.96 -7.22 -18.12
CA ASN A 39 16.42 -7.19 -18.03
C ASN A 39 16.84 -7.10 -16.55
N PRO A 40 17.85 -7.88 -16.10
CA PRO A 40 18.34 -7.84 -14.72
C PRO A 40 19.29 -6.64 -14.48
N PRO A 41 19.27 -6.01 -13.29
CA PRO A 41 20.18 -4.93 -12.95
C PRO A 41 21.61 -5.43 -12.70
N GLN A 42 22.59 -4.70 -13.21
CA GLN A 42 24.02 -4.93 -12.95
C GLN A 42 24.48 -4.29 -11.62
N PRO A 43 25.53 -4.83 -10.96
CA PRO A 43 26.01 -4.30 -9.69
C PRO A 43 26.95 -3.10 -9.87
N ILE A 44 26.65 -2.00 -9.19
CA ILE A 44 27.55 -0.85 -9.04
C ILE A 44 28.49 -1.15 -7.86
N GLY A 45 29.76 -1.36 -8.15
CA GLY A 45 30.80 -1.54 -7.13
C GLY A 45 31.25 -0.20 -6.54
N LEU A 46 31.16 -0.07 -5.21
CA LEU A 46 31.86 0.99 -4.47
C LEU A 46 33.37 0.67 -4.45
N GLN A 47 34.19 1.56 -4.99
CA GLN A 47 35.60 1.67 -4.60
C GLN A 47 35.82 3.03 -3.92
N ALA A 48 35.94 3.02 -2.59
CA ALA A 48 36.45 4.15 -1.84
C ALA A 48 37.98 4.12 -1.87
N LYS A 49 38.58 5.18 -2.43
CA LYS A 49 40.02 5.45 -2.37
C LYS A 49 40.36 5.99 -0.98
N LEU A 50 41.23 5.30 -0.27
CA LEU A 50 41.90 5.80 0.94
C LEU A 50 42.83 6.97 0.56
N THR A 51 42.61 8.13 1.16
CA THR A 51 43.66 9.14 1.35
C THR A 51 43.52 9.75 2.74
N ASP A 52 44.61 9.61 3.47
CA ASP A 52 44.89 10.09 4.81
C ASP A 52 45.22 11.60 4.77
N GLN A 53 44.51 12.43 5.55
CA GLN A 53 45.03 13.64 6.21
C GLN A 53 43.96 14.35 7.05
N SER A 54 44.32 14.59 8.31
CA SER A 54 43.50 15.16 9.39
C SER A 54 43.28 16.68 9.28
N SER A 55 42.00 17.09 9.29
CA SER A 55 41.53 18.35 9.88
C SER A 55 40.33 18.04 10.80
N PRO A 56 40.07 18.78 11.90
CA PRO A 56 38.94 18.50 12.80
C PRO A 56 37.56 18.74 12.16
N ALA A 57 37.51 19.23 10.92
CA ALA A 57 36.30 19.54 10.18
C ALA A 57 35.86 18.42 9.21
N ASP A 58 36.74 17.46 8.90
CA ASP A 58 36.47 16.33 8.00
C ASP A 58 36.50 15.01 8.78
N CYS A 59 35.59 14.83 9.74
CA CYS A 59 35.28 13.47 10.17
C CYS A 59 34.42 12.85 9.06
N PRO A 60 34.90 11.84 8.31
CA PRO A 60 34.18 11.28 7.16
C PRO A 60 32.88 10.55 7.57
N PHE A 61 32.67 10.38 8.87
CA PHE A 61 31.52 9.70 9.45
C PHE A 61 30.46 10.67 9.99
N ARG A 62 30.67 12.00 9.89
CA ARG A 62 29.73 13.00 10.39
C ARG A 62 28.31 12.71 9.85
N PRO A 63 27.27 12.70 10.70
CA PRO A 63 27.18 13.19 12.08
C PRO A 63 27.67 12.23 13.17
N TYR A 64 28.12 11.03 12.80
CA TYR A 64 28.75 10.10 13.73
C TYR A 64 30.23 10.45 13.96
N LEU A 65 30.70 10.25 15.19
CA LEU A 65 32.08 10.58 15.58
C LEU A 65 33.10 9.51 15.15
N ASN A 66 32.62 8.33 14.75
CA ASN A 66 33.44 7.17 14.37
C ASN A 66 32.63 6.17 13.52
N GLU A 67 33.33 5.27 12.85
CA GLU A 67 32.77 4.25 11.97
C GLU A 67 31.85 3.25 12.69
N SER A 68 32.21 2.84 13.92
CA SER A 68 31.40 1.90 14.70
C SER A 68 30.01 2.46 15.02
N SER A 69 29.92 3.74 15.38
CA SER A 69 28.66 4.41 15.65
C SER A 69 27.82 4.61 14.38
N MET A 70 28.47 4.91 13.25
CA MET A 70 27.79 5.03 11.95
C MET A 70 27.18 3.70 11.50
N LEU A 71 27.94 2.60 11.55
CA LEU A 71 27.46 1.28 11.14
C LEU A 71 26.30 0.80 12.04
N LEU A 72 26.37 1.09 13.33
CA LEU A 72 25.30 0.76 14.27
C LEU A 72 24.04 1.60 14.05
N GLY A 73 24.22 2.90 13.75
CA GLY A 73 23.13 3.80 13.35
C GLY A 73 22.47 3.37 12.04
N ASP A 74 23.26 3.03 11.00
CA ASP A 74 22.77 2.48 9.73
C ASP A 74 21.93 1.22 9.95
N TRP A 75 22.44 0.28 10.76
CA TRP A 75 21.69 -0.91 11.12
C TRP A 75 20.38 -0.56 11.84
N TYR A 76 20.37 0.39 12.77
CA TYR A 76 19.17 0.79 13.51
C TYR A 76 18.10 1.42 12.61
N TRP A 77 18.47 2.33 11.72
CA TRP A 77 17.54 3.04 10.84
C TRP A 77 17.05 2.20 9.66
N ASN A 78 17.86 1.27 9.16
CA ASN A 78 17.54 0.47 7.96
C ASN A 78 16.99 -0.93 8.28
N GLN A 79 16.38 -1.14 9.45
CA GLN A 79 15.71 -2.40 9.76
C GLN A 79 14.39 -2.53 8.99
N SER A 80 14.37 -3.37 7.95
CA SER A 80 13.14 -3.73 7.26
C SER A 80 12.33 -4.72 8.12
N SER A 81 11.19 -4.23 8.63
CA SER A 81 10.27 -5.02 9.43
C SER A 81 9.43 -5.98 8.57
N HIS A 82 8.92 -7.05 9.21
CA HIS A 82 7.83 -7.95 8.78
C HIS A 82 8.13 -9.43 8.47
N SER A 83 9.35 -9.97 8.70
CA SER A 83 9.51 -11.45 8.68
C SER A 83 10.55 -12.01 9.66
N LYS A 84 10.31 -13.24 10.16
CA LYS A 84 11.27 -13.99 10.99
C LYS A 84 12.62 -14.23 10.27
N SER A 85 12.61 -14.31 8.95
CA SER A 85 13.83 -14.41 8.11
C SER A 85 14.61 -13.08 8.08
N SER A 86 13.90 -11.95 7.97
CA SER A 86 14.48 -10.60 8.04
C SER A 86 15.13 -10.35 9.40
N PHE A 87 14.50 -10.76 10.51
CA PHE A 87 15.07 -10.61 11.85
C PHE A 87 16.38 -11.39 12.02
N LYS A 88 16.45 -12.64 11.54
CA LYS A 88 17.68 -13.44 11.59
C LYS A 88 18.80 -12.82 10.75
N SER A 89 18.45 -12.21 9.61
CA SER A 89 19.41 -11.50 8.76
C SER A 89 19.89 -10.20 9.41
N SER A 90 18.98 -9.40 9.98
CA SER A 90 19.30 -8.18 10.74
C SER A 90 20.22 -8.48 11.93
N PHE A 91 19.91 -9.54 12.69
CA PHE A 91 20.74 -9.98 13.79
C PHE A 91 22.14 -10.42 13.33
N LYS A 92 22.26 -11.10 12.19
CA LYS A 92 23.57 -11.43 11.60
C LYS A 92 24.35 -10.18 11.20
N LYS A 93 23.69 -9.16 10.64
CA LYS A 93 24.32 -7.86 10.30
C LYS A 93 24.83 -7.14 11.56
N LEU A 94 24.06 -7.18 12.64
CA LEU A 94 24.50 -6.66 13.94
C LEU A 94 25.73 -7.42 14.46
N LEU A 95 25.71 -8.75 14.40
CA LEU A 95 26.85 -9.58 14.82
C LEU A 95 28.09 -9.35 13.96
N SER A 96 27.95 -9.08 12.66
CA SER A 96 29.11 -8.72 11.83
C SER A 96 29.69 -7.36 12.19
N ILE A 97 28.87 -6.40 12.62
CA ILE A 97 29.35 -5.08 13.07
C ILE A 97 30.12 -5.22 14.39
N ILE A 98 29.56 -5.92 15.37
CA ILE A 98 30.19 -6.10 16.70
C ILE A 98 31.41 -7.03 16.63
N GLY A 99 31.40 -7.98 15.69
CA GLY A 99 32.47 -8.95 15.47
C GLY A 99 33.61 -8.45 14.58
N ASP A 100 33.52 -7.23 14.04
CA ASP A 100 34.57 -6.66 13.20
C ASP A 100 35.83 -6.35 14.03
N ALA A 101 37.02 -6.56 13.46
CA ALA A 101 38.29 -6.31 14.14
C ALA A 101 38.53 -4.81 14.40
N THR A 102 37.83 -3.94 13.68
CA THR A 102 37.88 -2.48 13.84
C THR A 102 36.88 -1.96 14.87
N PHE A 103 35.95 -2.80 15.35
CA PHE A 103 34.94 -2.41 16.32
C PHE A 103 35.55 -2.10 17.69
N ARG A 104 35.26 -0.90 18.21
CA ARG A 104 35.73 -0.44 19.52
C ARG A 104 34.54 -0.17 20.44
N PRO A 105 34.37 -0.95 21.52
CA PRO A 105 33.24 -0.75 22.45
C PRO A 105 33.20 0.64 23.10
N GLU A 106 34.36 1.27 23.31
CA GLU A 106 34.45 2.60 23.93
C GLU A 106 33.94 3.72 23.02
N ASP A 107 33.92 3.49 21.71
CA ASP A 107 33.44 4.45 20.72
C ASP A 107 31.90 4.56 20.76
N ILE A 108 31.21 3.47 21.08
CA ILE A 108 29.75 3.41 21.24
C ILE A 108 29.30 4.01 22.59
N ARG A 109 30.02 3.72 23.68
CA ARG A 109 29.67 4.17 25.03
C ARG A 109 29.67 5.68 25.18
N ASN A 110 30.57 6.36 24.47
CA ASN A 110 30.73 7.81 24.53
C ASN A 110 29.92 8.56 23.46
N THR A 111 29.22 7.83 22.57
CA THR A 111 28.41 8.45 21.52
C THR A 111 27.11 9.02 22.12
N ASN A 112 26.88 10.32 21.95
CA ASN A 112 25.64 10.97 22.33
C ASN A 112 24.58 10.77 21.23
N TRP A 113 23.91 9.61 21.26
CA TRP A 113 22.91 9.21 20.25
C TRP A 113 21.80 10.23 20.07
N LEU A 114 21.34 10.89 21.14
CA LEU A 114 20.31 11.94 21.06
C LEU A 114 20.79 13.21 20.35
N ALA A 115 22.08 13.53 20.42
CA ALA A 115 22.66 14.63 19.67
C ALA A 115 22.85 14.25 18.20
N VAL A 116 23.28 13.01 17.93
CA VAL A 116 23.40 12.48 16.57
C VAL A 116 22.04 12.42 15.88
N ASP A 117 21.00 11.91 16.53
CA ASP A 117 19.63 11.85 15.99
C ASP A 117 19.06 13.26 15.74
N ARG A 118 19.38 14.22 16.62
CA ARG A 118 18.99 15.62 16.44
C ARG A 118 19.73 16.27 15.27
N GLU A 119 21.03 15.98 15.10
CA GLU A 119 21.82 16.49 13.98
C GLU A 119 21.35 15.87 12.67
N LEU A 120 21.11 14.56 12.61
CA LEU A 120 20.49 13.86 11.49
C LEU A 120 19.10 14.44 11.15
N GLY A 121 18.28 14.70 12.17
CA GLY A 121 16.95 15.32 12.00
C GLY A 121 17.01 16.79 11.54
N ASN A 122 18.05 17.52 11.94
CA ASN A 122 18.26 18.92 11.54
C ASN A 122 18.94 19.04 10.16
N LEU A 123 19.75 18.07 9.73
CA LEU A 123 20.32 18.02 8.37
C LEU A 123 19.22 18.01 7.29
N GLY A 124 18.03 17.49 7.62
CA GLY A 124 16.83 17.61 6.78
C GLY A 124 16.35 19.04 6.50
N THR A 125 16.96 20.07 7.10
CA THR A 125 16.70 21.49 6.77
C THR A 125 17.76 22.12 5.86
N MET A 126 18.99 21.60 5.81
CA MET A 126 20.03 22.07 4.89
C MET A 126 20.04 21.32 3.55
N ASP A 127 19.46 20.12 3.51
CA ASP A 127 19.42 19.27 2.31
C ASP A 127 18.14 19.48 1.45
N VAL A 128 17.22 20.35 1.89
CA VAL A 128 16.00 20.65 1.13
C VAL A 128 16.34 21.22 -0.25
N GLU A 129 17.45 21.95 -0.38
CA GLU A 129 17.89 22.54 -1.65
C GLU A 129 18.50 21.53 -2.63
N GLU A 130 19.12 20.43 -2.17
CA GLU A 130 19.72 19.43 -3.08
C GLU A 130 18.67 18.42 -3.57
N TRP A 131 17.76 17.94 -2.69
CA TRP A 131 16.66 17.05 -3.06
C TRP A 131 15.60 17.68 -3.97
N LEU A 132 15.45 19.01 -3.96
CA LEU A 132 14.46 19.72 -4.79
C LEU A 132 15.00 20.13 -6.17
N ASN A 133 16.32 20.07 -6.38
CA ASN A 133 16.97 20.47 -7.63
C ASN A 133 17.08 19.33 -8.66
N GLU A 134 16.76 18.10 -8.29
CA GLU A 134 16.60 17.00 -9.23
C GLU A 134 15.18 17.04 -9.83
N ASP A 135 15.06 17.71 -10.98
CA ASP A 135 14.03 17.56 -12.03
C ASP A 135 12.53 17.69 -11.67
N THR A 136 12.18 18.11 -10.45
CA THR A 136 10.79 17.99 -9.98
C THR A 136 9.95 19.28 -10.07
N GLY A 137 10.45 20.38 -10.66
CA GLY A 137 9.64 21.57 -10.97
C GLY A 137 9.00 22.24 -9.74
N TRP A 138 9.69 22.17 -8.59
CA TRP A 138 9.33 22.89 -7.36
C TRP A 138 9.86 24.32 -7.41
N GLU A 139 9.02 25.23 -6.95
CA GLU A 139 9.29 26.66 -6.77
C GLU A 139 9.12 26.98 -5.28
N HIS A 140 9.74 28.05 -4.80
CA HIS A 140 9.47 28.56 -3.46
C HIS A 140 9.06 30.02 -3.53
N THR A 141 8.07 30.40 -2.74
CA THR A 141 7.58 31.78 -2.65
C THR A 141 7.43 32.19 -1.19
N THR A 142 7.55 33.49 -0.93
CA THR A 142 7.25 34.05 0.39
C THR A 142 5.77 34.40 0.44
N ILE A 143 5.04 33.79 1.36
CA ILE A 143 3.63 34.12 1.61
C ILE A 143 3.56 35.09 2.78
N SER A 144 2.72 36.12 2.69
CA SER A 144 2.38 36.96 3.83
C SER A 144 0.91 36.80 4.21
N ILE A 145 0.66 36.75 5.51
CA ILE A 145 -0.68 36.80 6.10
C ILE A 145 -0.82 38.04 6.96
N SER A 146 -2.04 38.53 7.07
CA SER A 146 -2.40 39.65 7.94
C SER A 146 -2.98 39.12 9.24
N VAL A 147 -2.27 39.33 10.34
CA VAL A 147 -2.62 38.85 11.69
C VAL A 147 -3.24 40.00 12.50
N PRO A 148 -4.52 39.90 12.90
CA PRO A 148 -5.16 40.95 13.68
C PRO A 148 -4.82 40.82 15.18
N PHE A 149 -4.38 41.92 15.79
CA PHE A 149 -4.11 42.02 17.22
C PHE A 149 -5.10 42.96 17.91
N SER A 150 -5.58 42.53 19.09
CA SER A 150 -6.57 43.25 19.90
C SER A 150 -6.03 44.57 20.44
N GLN A 151 -6.91 45.49 20.85
CA GLN A 151 -6.53 46.78 21.44
C GLN A 151 -5.74 46.66 22.75
N CYS A 152 -5.79 45.51 23.41
CA CYS A 152 -5.03 45.24 24.64
C CYS A 152 -3.68 44.54 24.38
N SER A 153 -3.31 44.32 23.11
CA SER A 153 -2.04 43.71 22.73
C SER A 153 -0.92 44.76 22.67
N LEU A 154 0.34 44.33 22.85
CA LEU A 154 1.53 45.21 22.81
C LEU A 154 1.65 46.02 21.51
N HIS A 155 1.17 45.46 20.40
CA HIS A 155 1.05 46.11 19.10
C HIS A 155 -0.38 45.94 18.55
N PRO A 156 -1.31 46.85 18.86
CA PRO A 156 -2.68 46.81 18.36
C PRO A 156 -2.73 47.01 16.83
N GLY A 157 -3.63 46.31 16.14
CA GLY A 157 -3.87 46.49 14.71
C GLY A 157 -3.53 45.25 13.87
N LEU A 158 -3.45 45.44 12.55
CA LEU A 158 -3.20 44.37 11.58
C LEU A 158 -1.69 44.31 11.28
N MET A 159 -1.06 43.19 11.63
CA MET A 159 0.38 42.99 11.40
C MET A 159 0.61 41.97 10.31
N HIS A 160 1.58 42.22 9.43
CA HIS A 160 1.93 41.27 8.39
C HIS A 160 2.97 40.28 8.90
N TYR A 161 2.65 39.00 8.82
CA TYR A 161 3.59 37.91 9.10
C TYR A 161 3.96 37.24 7.78
N SER A 162 5.25 37.26 7.44
CA SER A 162 5.79 36.63 6.23
C SER A 162 6.40 35.27 6.55
N LEU A 163 5.99 34.25 5.80
CA LEU A 163 6.55 32.90 5.80
C LEU A 163 7.45 32.74 4.57
N SER A 164 8.76 32.71 4.78
CA SER A 164 9.76 32.84 3.70
C SER A 164 10.05 31.55 2.89
N HIS A 165 9.33 30.45 3.13
CA HIS A 165 9.67 29.13 2.58
C HIS A 165 8.43 28.30 2.21
N PHE A 166 7.49 28.86 1.44
CA PHE A 166 6.40 28.07 0.89
C PHE A 166 6.85 27.41 -0.42
N TYR A 167 7.15 26.12 -0.36
CA TYR A 167 7.50 25.31 -1.53
C TYR A 167 6.22 24.80 -2.22
N HIS A 168 6.12 25.01 -3.53
CA HIS A 168 4.99 24.57 -4.33
C HIS A 168 5.43 24.21 -5.75
N ARG A 169 4.63 23.38 -6.42
CA ARG A 169 4.74 23.18 -7.87
C ARG A 169 3.57 23.88 -8.55
N SER A 170 3.75 24.30 -9.80
CA SER A 170 2.63 24.75 -10.62
C SER A 170 1.64 23.61 -10.81
N LEU A 171 0.38 23.81 -10.39
CA LEU A 171 -0.69 22.82 -10.57
C LEU A 171 -0.85 22.44 -12.04
N MET A 172 -0.65 23.40 -12.96
CA MET A 172 -0.71 23.13 -14.40
C MET A 172 0.45 22.25 -14.87
N SER A 173 1.65 22.42 -14.31
CA SER A 173 2.79 21.54 -14.60
C SER A 173 2.53 20.12 -14.11
N ILE A 174 1.99 19.97 -12.90
CA ILE A 174 1.58 18.67 -12.35
C ILE A 174 0.51 18.02 -13.24
N ILE A 175 -0.54 18.75 -13.63
CA ILE A 175 -1.62 18.20 -14.47
C ILE A 175 -1.09 17.73 -15.82
N ARG A 176 -0.26 18.54 -16.49
CA ARG A 176 0.33 18.15 -17.78
C ARG A 176 1.23 16.94 -17.65
N GLU A 177 2.10 16.91 -16.64
CA GLU A 177 2.94 15.76 -16.34
C GLU A 177 2.09 14.50 -16.17
N LYS A 178 1.06 14.53 -15.31
CA LYS A 178 0.23 13.36 -14.99
C LYS A 178 -0.70 12.93 -16.11
N VAL A 179 -1.19 13.85 -16.94
CA VAL A 179 -2.11 13.53 -18.05
C VAL A 179 -1.36 13.07 -19.30
N LEU A 180 -0.16 13.60 -19.55
CA LEU A 180 0.63 13.27 -20.74
C LEU A 180 1.57 12.09 -20.52
N ASP A 181 1.78 11.67 -19.27
CA ASP A 181 2.56 10.50 -18.93
C ASP A 181 1.87 9.22 -19.47
N PRO A 182 2.44 8.56 -20.51
CA PRO A 182 1.86 7.34 -21.07
C PRO A 182 1.98 6.15 -20.10
N THR A 183 2.79 6.28 -19.05
CA THR A 183 2.89 5.30 -17.95
C THR A 183 1.88 5.58 -16.85
N HIS A 184 1.13 6.69 -16.89
CA HIS A 184 0.00 6.92 -16.00
C HIS A 184 -1.13 5.94 -16.34
N HIS A 185 -1.06 4.81 -15.65
CA HIS A 185 -1.82 3.59 -15.84
C HIS A 185 -3.32 3.82 -16.07
N ARG A 186 -3.89 2.92 -16.88
CA ARG A 186 -5.33 2.68 -17.01
C ARG A 186 -5.98 2.67 -15.62
N VAL A 187 -6.76 3.70 -15.31
CA VAL A 187 -7.46 3.82 -14.03
C VAL A 187 -8.56 2.76 -14.00
N TYR A 188 -8.29 1.65 -13.31
CA TYR A 188 -9.32 0.69 -12.99
C TYR A 188 -10.24 1.32 -11.95
N GLY A 189 -11.48 1.59 -12.36
CA GLY A 189 -12.53 2.14 -11.51
C GLY A 189 -13.13 1.08 -10.59
N GLU A 190 -14.44 0.90 -10.70
CA GLU A 190 -15.17 -0.12 -9.93
C GLU A 190 -15.31 -1.41 -10.74
N LEU A 191 -15.38 -2.55 -10.07
CA LEU A 191 -15.53 -3.85 -10.74
C LEU A 191 -16.79 -3.88 -11.61
N PHE A 192 -17.91 -3.34 -11.11
CA PHE A 192 -19.18 -3.27 -11.86
C PHE A 192 -19.15 -2.29 -13.05
N THR A 193 -18.12 -1.45 -13.16
CA THR A 193 -17.86 -0.60 -14.34
C THR A 193 -16.83 -1.18 -15.30
N SER A 194 -16.25 -2.34 -14.96
CA SER A 194 -15.26 -3.00 -15.81
C SER A 194 -15.90 -3.57 -17.08
N LEU A 195 -15.13 -3.59 -18.18
CA LEU A 195 -15.59 -4.17 -19.45
C LEU A 195 -16.03 -5.64 -19.28
N ALA A 196 -15.31 -6.41 -18.46
CA ALA A 196 -15.64 -7.80 -18.19
C ALA A 196 -17.01 -7.94 -17.50
N PHE A 197 -17.28 -7.11 -16.50
CA PHE A 197 -18.58 -7.12 -15.81
C PHE A 197 -19.71 -6.67 -16.75
N LEU A 198 -19.50 -5.59 -17.50
CA LEU A 198 -20.50 -5.08 -18.45
C LEU A 198 -20.84 -6.12 -19.53
N GLU A 199 -19.83 -6.83 -20.05
CA GLU A 199 -20.03 -7.88 -21.06
C GLU A 199 -20.79 -9.09 -20.48
N VAL A 200 -20.43 -9.55 -19.28
CA VAL A 200 -21.17 -10.63 -18.60
C VAL A 200 -22.59 -10.19 -18.28
N HIS A 201 -22.79 -8.95 -17.84
CA HIS A 201 -24.11 -8.40 -17.57
C HIS A 201 -24.97 -8.35 -18.83
N ARG A 202 -24.40 -7.89 -19.97
CA ARG A 202 -25.07 -7.88 -21.28
C ARG A 202 -25.46 -9.29 -21.70
N LYS A 203 -24.54 -10.25 -21.64
CA LYS A 203 -24.81 -11.67 -21.94
C LYS A 203 -25.94 -12.25 -21.08
N LEU A 204 -25.98 -11.91 -19.79
CA LEU A 204 -27.06 -12.34 -18.90
C LEU A 204 -28.41 -11.72 -19.30
N GLN A 205 -28.45 -10.44 -19.70
CA GLN A 205 -29.71 -9.81 -20.13
C GLN A 205 -30.21 -10.39 -21.46
N GLU A 206 -29.31 -10.76 -22.36
CA GLU A 206 -29.63 -11.34 -23.67
C GLU A 206 -29.94 -12.85 -23.63
N SER A 207 -29.53 -13.56 -22.57
CA SER A 207 -29.82 -14.99 -22.45
C SER A 207 -31.31 -15.24 -22.19
N PRO A 208 -31.84 -16.42 -22.59
CA PRO A 208 -33.21 -16.82 -22.26
C PRO A 208 -33.47 -16.71 -20.74
N ALA A 209 -34.66 -16.26 -20.37
CA ALA A 209 -35.08 -16.28 -18.97
C ALA A 209 -35.21 -17.74 -18.48
N GLU A 210 -34.99 -17.94 -17.18
CA GLU A 210 -35.25 -19.23 -16.55
C GLU A 210 -36.75 -19.58 -16.65
N PRO A 211 -37.10 -20.87 -16.85
CA PRO A 211 -38.49 -21.29 -16.91
C PRO A 211 -39.25 -20.81 -15.67
N GLU A 212 -40.44 -20.24 -15.88
CA GLU A 212 -41.33 -19.80 -14.79
C GLU A 212 -40.79 -18.64 -13.93
N CYS A 213 -39.74 -17.94 -14.37
CA CYS A 213 -39.18 -16.78 -13.68
C CYS A 213 -39.12 -15.53 -14.59
N ASP A 214 -39.87 -14.49 -14.24
CA ASP A 214 -39.93 -13.20 -14.94
C ASP A 214 -39.24 -12.06 -14.18
N LEU A 215 -38.53 -12.39 -13.09
CA LEU A 215 -37.90 -11.42 -12.21
C LEU A 215 -36.65 -10.76 -12.85
N PRO A 216 -36.32 -9.52 -12.45
CA PRO A 216 -35.11 -8.85 -12.94
C PRO A 216 -33.84 -9.63 -12.58
N ARG A 217 -33.06 -9.98 -13.60
CA ARG A 217 -31.78 -10.69 -13.44
C ARG A 217 -30.65 -9.68 -13.22
N ARG A 218 -29.79 -9.96 -12.23
CA ARG A 218 -28.64 -9.12 -11.86
C ARG A 218 -27.42 -10.01 -11.61
N ILE A 219 -26.24 -9.48 -11.94
CA ILE A 219 -24.98 -10.13 -11.63
C ILE A 219 -24.57 -9.73 -10.21
N THR A 220 -24.27 -10.73 -9.39
CA THR A 220 -23.58 -10.55 -8.10
C THR A 220 -22.13 -10.98 -8.28
N ALA A 221 -21.21 -10.03 -8.30
CA ALA A 221 -19.78 -10.31 -8.37
C ALA A 221 -19.23 -10.66 -6.98
N LEU A 222 -18.54 -11.78 -6.90
CA LEU A 222 -17.87 -12.24 -5.69
C LEU A 222 -16.36 -12.01 -5.83
N MET A 223 -15.75 -11.41 -4.81
CA MET A 223 -14.31 -11.13 -4.77
C MET A 223 -13.68 -11.88 -3.60
N PHE A 224 -12.97 -12.97 -3.90
CA PHE A 224 -12.27 -13.77 -2.90
C PHE A 224 -10.83 -13.31 -2.72
N TRP A 225 -10.38 -13.28 -1.47
CA TRP A 225 -8.99 -13.02 -1.08
C TRP A 225 -8.56 -14.01 -0.02
N SER A 226 -7.29 -14.37 -0.02
CA SER A 226 -6.75 -15.26 1.00
C SER A 226 -5.29 -14.94 1.25
N ASP A 227 -4.92 -14.79 2.52
CA ASP A 227 -3.56 -14.56 2.97
C ASP A 227 -3.25 -15.46 4.17
N ALA A 228 -2.09 -16.12 4.17
CA ALA A 228 -1.67 -16.91 5.33
C ALA A 228 -1.08 -15.95 6.38
N THR A 229 -1.68 -15.91 7.57
CA THR A 229 -1.29 -15.02 8.67
C THR A 229 -0.69 -15.82 9.83
N GLN A 230 0.33 -15.26 10.47
CA GLN A 230 0.89 -15.80 11.70
C GLN A 230 0.27 -15.07 12.88
N LEU A 231 -0.46 -15.78 13.74
CA LEU A 231 -1.26 -15.18 14.82
C LEU A 231 -0.41 -14.66 15.99
N THR A 232 0.83 -15.14 16.12
CA THR A 232 1.68 -14.85 17.27
C THR A 232 3.10 -14.48 16.83
N SER A 233 3.64 -13.38 17.35
CA SER A 233 5.05 -12.99 17.17
C SER A 233 6.01 -14.08 17.66
N PHE A 234 5.62 -14.78 18.74
CA PHE A 234 6.33 -15.91 19.32
C PHE A 234 5.39 -17.11 19.41
N GLY A 235 5.45 -17.99 18.41
CA GLY A 235 4.62 -19.19 18.30
C GLY A 235 4.47 -19.69 16.86
N ASN A 236 3.93 -20.90 16.71
CA ASN A 236 3.68 -21.55 15.42
C ASN A 236 2.21 -21.50 14.99
N ALA A 237 1.34 -20.81 15.75
CA ALA A 237 -0.05 -20.64 15.39
C ALA A 237 -0.17 -19.84 14.08
N LYS A 238 -0.78 -20.46 13.07
CA LYS A 238 -1.04 -19.90 11.75
C LYS A 238 -2.55 -19.91 11.52
N LEU A 239 -3.04 -18.92 10.81
CA LEU A 239 -4.41 -18.83 10.33
C LEU A 239 -4.39 -18.53 8.85
N TRP A 240 -5.17 -19.23 8.06
CA TRP A 240 -5.25 -18.98 6.62
C TRP A 240 -6.70 -18.67 6.22
N PRO A 241 -7.16 -17.44 6.49
CA PRO A 241 -8.52 -17.03 6.15
C PRO A 241 -8.76 -16.94 4.65
N VAL A 242 -10.03 -17.12 4.27
CA VAL A 242 -10.60 -16.72 2.99
C VAL A 242 -11.61 -15.63 3.30
N TYR A 243 -11.44 -14.47 2.67
CA TYR A 243 -12.36 -13.35 2.76
C TYR A 243 -13.12 -13.22 1.46
N MET A 244 -14.36 -12.74 1.56
CA MET A 244 -15.22 -12.46 0.43
C MET A 244 -15.80 -11.05 0.55
N TYR A 245 -15.74 -10.29 -0.54
CA TYR A 245 -16.47 -9.04 -0.71
C TYR A 245 -17.41 -9.14 -1.90
N LEU A 246 -18.52 -8.40 -1.85
CA LEU A 246 -19.36 -8.18 -3.03
C LEU A 246 -18.72 -7.09 -3.90
N GLY A 247 -18.34 -7.46 -5.12
CA GLY A 247 -17.74 -6.54 -6.09
C GLY A 247 -18.71 -5.53 -6.69
N ASN A 248 -20.02 -5.69 -6.43
CA ASN A 248 -21.06 -4.70 -6.73
C ASN A 248 -20.99 -3.47 -5.82
N ILE A 249 -20.28 -3.57 -4.69
CA ILE A 249 -20.13 -2.48 -3.73
C ILE A 249 -18.87 -1.68 -4.06
N SER A 250 -18.97 -0.36 -3.95
CA SER A 250 -17.88 0.56 -4.30
C SER A 250 -16.62 0.26 -3.50
N LYS A 251 -15.45 0.51 -4.09
CA LYS A 251 -14.17 0.38 -3.38
C LYS A 251 -14.13 1.25 -2.12
N HIS A 252 -14.78 2.41 -2.15
CA HIS A 252 -14.80 3.33 -1.01
C HIS A 252 -15.47 2.68 0.20
N GLU A 253 -16.67 2.11 0.01
CA GLU A 253 -17.39 1.43 1.07
C GLU A 253 -16.66 0.15 1.51
N ARG A 254 -16.11 -0.63 0.58
CA ARG A 254 -15.32 -1.84 0.92
C ARG A 254 -14.08 -1.54 1.75
N CYS A 255 -13.45 -0.38 1.51
CA CYS A 255 -12.30 0.10 2.27
C CYS A 255 -12.67 0.74 3.61
N GLN A 256 -13.96 0.87 3.94
CA GLN A 256 -14.41 1.42 5.20
C GLN A 256 -14.67 0.28 6.22
N PRO A 257 -13.85 0.15 7.28
CA PRO A 257 -14.00 -0.97 8.22
C PRO A 257 -15.35 -1.00 8.96
N SER A 258 -15.96 0.17 9.20
CA SER A 258 -17.26 0.28 9.87
C SER A 258 -18.46 -0.15 9.00
N SER A 259 -18.25 -0.40 7.71
CA SER A 259 -19.31 -0.89 6.82
C SER A 259 -19.50 -2.41 6.91
N HIS A 260 -18.60 -3.12 7.60
CA HIS A 260 -18.70 -4.58 7.84
C HIS A 260 -18.93 -5.43 6.58
N LEU A 261 -18.38 -5.01 5.43
CA LEU A 261 -18.60 -5.64 4.13
C LEU A 261 -17.70 -6.83 3.82
N CYS A 262 -16.71 -7.10 4.68
CA CYS A 262 -15.80 -8.23 4.56
C CYS A 262 -16.42 -9.45 5.26
N ALA A 263 -16.81 -10.44 4.48
CA ALA A 263 -17.25 -11.72 5.03
C ALA A 263 -16.05 -12.68 5.16
N HIS A 264 -15.88 -13.31 6.33
CA HIS A 264 -15.01 -14.48 6.44
C HIS A 264 -15.75 -15.68 5.86
N ALA A 265 -15.24 -16.20 4.75
CA ALA A 265 -15.83 -17.36 4.06
C ALA A 265 -15.29 -18.69 4.64
N ALA A 266 -14.00 -18.74 4.98
CA ALA A 266 -13.37 -19.97 5.46
C ALA A 266 -12.06 -19.71 6.22
N TYR A 267 -11.55 -20.77 6.87
CA TYR A 267 -10.19 -20.86 7.39
C TYR A 267 -9.53 -22.14 6.88
N LEU A 268 -8.67 -22.00 5.88
CA LEU A 268 -7.99 -23.11 5.23
C LEU A 268 -7.00 -23.79 6.20
N GLN A 269 -7.05 -25.11 6.18
CA GLN A 269 -6.12 -25.98 6.86
C GLN A 269 -4.92 -26.26 5.97
N THR A 270 -3.77 -26.44 6.62
CA THR A 270 -2.57 -27.00 6.00
C THR A 270 -2.47 -28.48 6.33
N LEU A 271 -1.63 -29.22 5.61
CA LEU A 271 -1.31 -30.59 5.99
C LEU A 271 -0.81 -30.62 7.45
N PRO A 272 -1.39 -31.44 8.32
CA PRO A 272 -0.94 -31.52 9.71
C PRO A 272 0.46 -32.13 9.81
N ASP A 273 1.13 -31.93 10.95
CA ASP A 273 2.53 -32.36 11.13
C ASP A 273 2.71 -33.89 11.06
N ASP A 274 1.69 -34.66 11.47
CA ASP A 274 1.66 -36.13 11.44
C ASP A 274 1.47 -36.72 10.03
N PHE A 275 1.13 -35.89 9.03
CA PHE A 275 0.96 -36.34 7.64
C PHE A 275 2.26 -36.93 7.06
N LYS A 276 3.42 -36.48 7.56
CA LYS A 276 4.72 -37.04 7.14
C LYS A 276 4.89 -38.49 7.61
N ASP A 277 4.40 -38.81 8.80
CA ASP A 277 4.45 -40.16 9.34
C ASP A 277 3.52 -41.08 8.55
N PHE A 278 2.31 -40.60 8.24
CA PHE A 278 1.38 -41.29 7.34
C PHE A 278 2.00 -41.55 5.95
N ALA A 279 2.64 -40.55 5.35
CA ALA A 279 3.29 -40.69 4.05
C ALA A 279 4.46 -41.68 4.09
N LEU A 280 5.26 -41.68 5.16
CA LEU A 280 6.39 -42.59 5.34
C LEU A 280 5.94 -44.05 5.52
N GLU A 281 4.90 -44.28 6.32
CA GLU A 281 4.32 -45.61 6.55
C GLU A 281 3.87 -46.26 5.23
N HIS A 282 3.31 -45.46 4.32
CA HIS A 282 2.80 -45.93 3.04
C HIS A 282 3.84 -45.92 1.91
N SER A 283 4.95 -45.18 2.04
CA SER A 283 6.06 -45.18 1.08
C SER A 283 7.17 -46.19 1.42
N GLY A 284 7.09 -46.82 2.60
CA GLY A 284 8.01 -47.85 3.07
C GLY A 284 9.26 -47.27 3.74
N SER A 285 10.33 -47.08 2.98
CA SER A 285 11.67 -46.79 3.56
C SER A 285 12.13 -45.35 3.43
N LYS A 286 11.51 -44.54 2.55
CA LYS A 286 11.94 -43.17 2.28
C LYS A 286 10.74 -42.26 2.16
N LEU A 287 10.82 -41.11 2.82
CA LEU A 287 9.81 -40.06 2.69
C LEU A 287 9.73 -39.64 1.22
N PRO A 288 8.52 -39.46 0.66
CA PRO A 288 8.36 -38.90 -0.68
C PRO A 288 9.05 -37.54 -0.82
N GLY A 289 9.48 -37.19 -2.03
CA GLY A 289 10.13 -35.90 -2.29
C GLY A 289 9.16 -34.71 -2.26
N ASP A 290 9.70 -33.50 -2.39
CA ASP A 290 8.93 -32.25 -2.33
C ASP A 290 7.79 -32.17 -3.35
N THR A 291 7.95 -32.78 -4.53
CA THR A 291 6.92 -32.83 -5.57
C THR A 291 5.65 -33.56 -5.11
N PHE A 292 5.79 -34.61 -4.29
CA PHE A 292 4.66 -35.31 -3.70
C PHE A 292 3.93 -34.42 -2.69
N PHE A 293 4.65 -33.76 -1.79
CA PHE A 293 4.02 -32.86 -0.80
C PHE A 293 3.39 -31.64 -1.47
N MET A 294 4.00 -31.08 -2.51
CA MET A 294 3.39 -30.01 -3.32
C MET A 294 2.07 -30.48 -3.94
N HIS A 295 2.03 -31.71 -4.47
CA HIS A 295 0.79 -32.30 -4.97
C HIS A 295 -0.25 -32.41 -3.85
N CYS A 296 0.09 -33.01 -2.71
CA CYS A 296 -0.83 -33.15 -1.57
C CYS A 296 -1.35 -31.80 -1.04
N HIS A 297 -0.50 -30.78 -0.94
CA HIS A 297 -0.91 -29.43 -0.55
C HIS A 297 -1.90 -28.83 -1.56
N ARG A 298 -1.67 -29.04 -2.85
CA ARG A 298 -2.58 -28.58 -3.91
C ARG A 298 -3.91 -29.32 -3.86
N GLU A 299 -3.90 -30.65 -3.70
CA GLU A 299 -5.14 -31.44 -3.59
C GLU A 299 -5.92 -31.08 -2.33
N LEU A 300 -5.25 -30.86 -1.18
CA LEU A 300 -5.90 -30.36 0.03
C LEU A 300 -6.53 -28.98 -0.18
N PHE A 301 -5.85 -28.08 -0.90
CA PHE A 301 -6.41 -26.78 -1.24
C PHE A 301 -7.66 -26.93 -2.12
N HIS A 302 -7.61 -27.76 -3.18
CA HIS A 302 -8.77 -28.01 -4.04
C HIS A 302 -9.94 -28.66 -3.31
N ALA A 303 -9.68 -29.67 -2.47
CA ALA A 303 -10.71 -30.34 -1.69
C ALA A 303 -11.44 -29.35 -0.76
N GLN A 304 -10.71 -28.43 -0.12
CA GLN A 304 -11.33 -27.40 0.71
C GLN A 304 -12.17 -26.41 -0.10
N TRP A 305 -11.77 -26.07 -1.33
CA TRP A 305 -12.57 -25.23 -2.22
C TRP A 305 -13.81 -25.94 -2.76
N GLN A 306 -13.76 -27.27 -2.95
CA GLN A 306 -14.93 -28.06 -3.34
C GLN A 306 -16.02 -28.02 -2.27
N GLU A 307 -15.66 -27.96 -0.99
CA GLU A 307 -16.63 -27.79 0.09
C GLU A 307 -17.25 -26.38 0.12
N LEU A 308 -16.50 -25.35 -0.30
CA LEU A 308 -17.01 -23.96 -0.35
C LEU A 308 -17.87 -23.68 -1.59
N LEU A 309 -17.54 -24.32 -2.71
CA LEU A 309 -18.24 -24.20 -3.98
C LEU A 309 -19.11 -25.45 -4.16
N ASP A 310 -20.01 -25.65 -3.21
CA ASP A 310 -20.90 -26.80 -3.15
C ASP A 310 -21.92 -26.83 -4.30
N ASN A 311 -22.70 -27.91 -4.36
CA ASN A 311 -23.68 -28.09 -5.43
C ASN A 311 -24.75 -26.98 -5.43
N ASP A 312 -25.12 -26.46 -4.26
CA ASP A 312 -26.11 -25.38 -4.14
C ASP A 312 -25.53 -24.08 -4.73
N PHE A 313 -24.26 -23.78 -4.47
CA PHE A 313 -23.55 -22.66 -5.08
C PHE A 313 -23.46 -22.82 -6.59
N VAL A 314 -23.06 -24.00 -7.09
CA VAL A 314 -22.95 -24.26 -8.54
C VAL A 314 -24.32 -24.11 -9.20
N GLN A 315 -25.38 -24.65 -8.60
CA GLN A 315 -26.74 -24.50 -9.09
C GLN A 315 -27.16 -23.03 -9.14
N ALA A 316 -26.87 -22.25 -8.08
CA ALA A 316 -27.14 -20.82 -8.04
C ALA A 316 -26.29 -20.02 -9.02
N TYR A 317 -25.07 -20.47 -9.33
CA TYR A 317 -24.19 -19.84 -10.31
C TYR A 317 -24.70 -20.05 -11.74
N GLU A 318 -25.21 -21.24 -12.05
CA GLU A 318 -25.73 -21.59 -13.39
C GLU A 318 -27.13 -21.03 -13.65
N HIS A 319 -28.04 -21.16 -12.69
CA HIS A 319 -29.46 -20.82 -12.84
C HIS A 319 -29.88 -19.52 -12.14
N GLY A 320 -28.99 -18.93 -11.35
CA GLY A 320 -29.33 -17.85 -10.44
C GLY A 320 -29.98 -18.34 -9.15
N MET A 321 -30.08 -17.45 -8.17
CA MET A 321 -30.84 -17.66 -6.93
C MET A 321 -31.84 -16.53 -6.72
N LEU A 322 -33.01 -16.87 -6.22
CA LEU A 322 -34.03 -15.88 -5.87
C LEU A 322 -33.65 -15.22 -4.54
N LEU A 323 -33.49 -13.89 -4.58
CA LEU A 323 -33.24 -13.07 -3.41
C LEU A 323 -34.41 -12.14 -3.19
N THR A 324 -35.02 -12.21 -2.00
CA THR A 324 -36.01 -11.24 -1.59
C THR A 324 -35.29 -10.03 -1.02
N CYS A 325 -35.43 -8.87 -1.67
CA CYS A 325 -34.86 -7.64 -1.16
C CYS A 325 -35.51 -7.28 0.19
N HIS A 326 -34.68 -6.78 1.12
CA HIS A 326 -35.11 -6.55 2.51
C HIS A 326 -36.22 -5.48 2.62
N ASP A 327 -36.29 -4.59 1.63
CA ASP A 327 -37.25 -3.50 1.53
C ASP A 327 -38.72 -3.96 1.37
N ARG A 328 -39.04 -5.23 1.06
CA ARG A 328 -40.43 -5.74 0.94
C ARG A 328 -41.35 -4.86 0.07
N ILE A 329 -40.80 -4.12 -0.88
CA ILE A 329 -41.55 -3.36 -1.88
C ILE A 329 -41.56 -4.14 -3.19
#